data_AF-A0ABD3Y0Z5-F1
#
_entry.id   AF-A0ABD3Y0Z5-F1
#
_cell.length_a   1.000
_cell.length_b   1.000
_cell.length_c   1.000
_cell.angle_alpha   90.00
_cell.angle_beta   90.00
_cell.angle_gamma   90.00
#
_symmetry.space_group_name_H-M   'P 1'
#
loop_
_entity.id
_entity.type
_entity.pdbx_description
1 polymer ?
#
loop_
_entity_poly.entity_id
_entity_poly.type
_entity_poly.pdbx_seq_one_letter_code
_entity_poly.pdbx_strand_id
1 'polypeptide(L)'
;VSPIAGVCDEVDQVSLIQSKHYFRTVITATHELGHNLGAHHDGTSNAKECNPDERFIMHHRVYNLEATTPYSRNGWLFSKCSVESFKKTLLSKDCVKVHGSVYDRGEWMMFMKKEAGDVFTPSMQCYIIHGPHFVHFG
;
A
#
# COMPACT_ATOMS: atom_id res chain seq x y z
N VAL A 1 9.71 5.21 2.46
CA VAL A 1 10.97 4.74 1.88
C VAL A 1 11.19 3.29 2.26
N SER A 2 11.59 2.47 1.30
CA SER A 2 11.90 1.07 1.48
C SER A 2 12.98 0.63 0.49
N PRO A 3 13.90 -0.25 0.88
CA PRO A 3 14.77 -0.96 -0.05
C PRO A 3 13.96 -1.77 -1.07
N ILE A 4 14.55 -2.01 -2.24
CA ILE A 4 13.97 -2.87 -3.27
C ILE A 4 14.40 -4.32 -3.04
N ALA A 5 13.44 -5.23 -2.97
CA ALA A 5 13.68 -6.67 -2.73
C ALA A 5 14.40 -6.98 -1.40
N GLY A 6 14.27 -6.09 -0.41
CA GLY A 6 14.84 -6.24 0.93
C GLY A 6 14.17 -7.30 1.79
N VAL A 7 13.06 -7.90 1.34
CA VAL A 7 12.38 -8.93 2.11
C VAL A 7 13.32 -10.12 2.38
N CYS A 8 13.31 -10.58 3.64
CA CYS A 8 14.22 -11.60 4.17
C CYS A 8 15.71 -11.21 4.20
N ASP A 9 16.05 -9.93 4.00
CA ASP A 9 17.41 -9.43 4.24
C ASP A 9 17.52 -8.90 5.67
N GLU A 10 18.60 -9.23 6.38
CA GLU A 10 18.75 -8.85 7.79
C GLU A 10 18.81 -7.33 8.00
N VAL A 11 19.28 -6.58 7.00
CA VAL A 11 19.47 -5.12 7.05
C VAL A 11 18.34 -4.39 6.33
N ASP A 12 17.88 -4.91 5.19
CA ASP A 12 16.99 -4.20 4.26
C ASP A 12 15.49 -4.56 4.38
N GLN A 13 15.10 -5.44 5.32
CA GLN A 13 13.70 -5.88 5.51
C GLN A 13 12.74 -4.84 6.12
N VAL A 14 13.15 -3.58 6.27
CA VAL A 14 12.37 -2.54 6.95
C VAL A 14 11.90 -1.47 5.96
N SER A 15 10.62 -1.09 6.10
CA SER A 15 10.02 0.05 5.41
C SER A 15 9.68 1.16 6.39
N LEU A 16 9.98 2.40 6.01
CA LEU A 16 9.65 3.60 6.80
C LEU A 16 8.52 4.37 6.11
N ILE A 17 7.46 4.65 6.88
CA ILE A 17 6.26 5.34 6.39
C ILE A 17 6.05 6.60 7.22
N GLN A 18 5.97 7.76 6.55
CA GLN A 18 5.47 8.97 7.19
C GLN A 18 3.95 8.93 7.16
N SER A 19 3.32 8.88 8.33
CA SER A 19 1.86 8.98 8.42
C SER A 19 1.40 10.33 7.89
N LYS A 20 0.51 10.32 6.90
CA LYS A 20 -0.12 11.53 6.33
C LYS A 20 -1.63 11.52 6.52
N HIS A 21 -2.06 10.87 7.60
CA HIS A 21 -3.45 10.67 8.02
C HIS A 21 -4.27 9.76 7.09
N TYR A 22 -5.15 8.97 7.72
CA TYR A 22 -6.17 8.13 7.08
C TYR A 22 -5.66 7.15 6.00
N PHE A 23 -6.43 6.92 4.93
CA PHE A 23 -6.13 5.95 3.87
C PHE A 23 -4.83 6.23 3.10
N ARG A 24 -4.34 7.47 3.11
CA ARG A 24 -3.10 7.81 2.43
C ARG A 24 -1.90 7.12 3.07
N THR A 25 -1.93 6.95 4.40
CA THR A 25 -0.93 6.16 5.13
C THR A 25 -0.99 4.69 4.70
N VAL A 26 -2.18 4.12 4.49
CA VAL A 26 -2.35 2.73 4.03
C VAL A 26 -1.78 2.56 2.61
N ILE A 27 -2.12 3.45 1.67
CA ILE A 27 -1.58 3.40 0.30
C ILE A 27 -0.05 3.55 0.32
N THR A 28 0.48 4.44 1.16
CA THR A 28 1.93 4.62 1.30
C THR A 28 2.58 3.36 1.88
N ALA A 29 2.03 2.78 2.96
CA ALA A 29 2.52 1.53 3.51
C ALA A 29 2.53 0.40 2.49
N THR A 30 1.46 0.28 1.69
CA THR A 30 1.36 -0.70 0.60
C THR A 30 2.39 -0.45 -0.51
N HIS A 31 2.65 0.82 -0.87
CA HIS A 31 3.68 1.20 -1.84
C HIS A 31 5.09 0.80 -1.37
N GLU A 32 5.43 1.11 -0.12
CA GLU A 32 6.73 0.78 0.44
C GLU A 32 6.91 -0.73 0.61
N LEU A 33 5.85 -1.45 1.01
CA LEU A 33 5.85 -2.92 0.99
C LEU A 33 6.07 -3.47 -0.42
N GLY A 34 5.49 -2.84 -1.44
CA GLY A 34 5.74 -3.19 -2.84
C GLY A 34 7.22 -3.08 -3.22
N HIS A 35 7.90 -2.02 -2.80
CA HIS A 35 9.36 -1.93 -2.96
C HIS A 35 10.08 -3.08 -2.27
N ASN A 36 9.76 -3.38 -1.00
CA ASN A 36 10.41 -4.48 -0.27
C ASN A 36 10.19 -5.85 -0.94
N LEU A 37 9.06 -6.03 -1.63
CA LEU A 37 8.74 -7.19 -2.47
C LEU A 37 9.36 -7.14 -3.88
N GLY A 38 10.14 -6.12 -4.19
CA GLY A 38 10.97 -6.03 -5.40
C GLY A 38 10.42 -5.17 -6.53
N ALA A 39 9.27 -4.51 -6.37
CA ALA A 39 8.74 -3.64 -7.42
C ALA A 39 9.52 -2.33 -7.52
N HIS A 40 9.73 -1.87 -8.75
CA HIS A 40 10.16 -0.51 -9.06
C HIS A 40 8.94 0.38 -9.28
N HIS A 41 9.17 1.70 -9.41
CA HIS A 41 8.09 2.58 -9.88
C HIS A 41 7.68 2.23 -11.29
N ASP A 42 6.37 2.25 -11.57
CA ASP A 42 5.86 2.08 -12.93
C ASP A 42 6.46 3.15 -13.86
N GLY A 43 6.93 2.72 -15.04
CA GLY A 43 7.65 3.56 -16.00
C GLY A 43 9.15 3.67 -15.75
N THR A 44 9.71 2.94 -14.78
CA THR A 44 11.14 3.04 -14.41
C THR A 44 11.83 1.67 -14.35
N SER A 45 13.16 1.65 -14.55
CA SER A 45 14.02 0.48 -14.35
C SER A 45 13.47 -0.83 -14.95
N ASN A 46 13.05 -1.79 -14.11
CA ASN A 46 12.52 -3.10 -14.52
C ASN A 46 11.00 -3.09 -14.78
N ALA A 47 10.36 -1.92 -14.74
CA ALA A 47 8.94 -1.70 -14.98
C ALA A 47 8.70 -0.59 -16.02
N LYS A 48 9.65 -0.38 -16.95
CA LYS A 48 9.59 0.66 -18.01
C LYS A 48 8.40 0.48 -18.95
N GLU A 49 7.94 -0.75 -19.10
CA GLU A 49 6.82 -1.16 -19.94
C GLU A 49 5.45 -0.91 -19.31
N CYS A 50 5.40 -0.66 -17.99
CA CYS A 50 4.17 -0.22 -17.33
C CYS A 50 4.02 1.30 -17.48
N ASN A 51 2.87 1.74 -17.98
CA ASN A 51 2.60 3.15 -18.20
C ASN A 51 2.35 3.86 -16.84
N PRO A 52 3.18 4.85 -16.43
CA PRO A 52 2.95 5.59 -15.20
C PRO A 52 1.62 6.36 -15.20
N ASP A 53 1.09 6.74 -16.35
CA ASP A 53 -0.17 7.48 -16.45
C ASP A 53 -1.40 6.65 -16.04
N GLU A 54 -1.24 5.33 -15.88
CA GLU A 54 -2.28 4.43 -15.35
C GLU A 54 -2.40 4.48 -13.82
N ARG A 55 -1.49 5.16 -13.12
CA ARG A 55 -1.60 5.53 -11.69
C ARG A 55 -1.87 4.36 -10.73
N PHE A 56 -1.25 3.21 -10.98
CA PHE A 56 -1.23 2.10 -10.03
C PHE A 56 -0.46 2.47 -8.75
N ILE A 57 -0.56 1.64 -7.71
CA ILE A 57 0.05 1.88 -6.39
C ILE A 57 1.55 2.22 -6.49
N MET A 58 2.30 1.59 -7.40
CA MET A 58 3.74 1.82 -7.57
C MET A 58 4.09 3.06 -8.40
N HIS A 59 3.14 3.95 -8.66
CA HIS A 59 3.45 5.22 -9.30
C HIS A 59 4.42 6.08 -8.44
N HIS A 60 5.39 6.75 -9.08
CA HIS A 60 6.44 7.55 -8.41
C HIS A 60 5.93 8.81 -7.67
N ARG A 61 4.67 9.20 -7.88
CA ARG A 61 3.97 10.31 -7.22
C ARG A 61 2.69 9.81 -6.56
N VAL A 62 2.34 10.45 -5.46
CA VAL A 62 1.07 10.24 -4.79
C VAL A 62 0.01 11.14 -5.42
N TYR A 63 -0.99 10.55 -6.07
CA TYR A 63 -2.13 11.28 -6.64
C TYR A 63 -3.32 11.28 -5.70
N ASN A 64 -4.15 12.33 -5.81
CA ASN A 64 -5.51 12.28 -5.28
C ASN A 64 -6.32 11.36 -6.20
N LEU A 65 -7.07 10.45 -5.59
CA LEU A 65 -7.95 9.54 -6.31
C LEU A 65 -9.22 10.29 -6.69
N GLU A 66 -9.13 11.10 -7.74
CA GLU A 66 -10.29 11.75 -8.31
C GLU A 66 -11.14 10.73 -9.06
N ALA A 67 -12.39 10.59 -8.63
CA ALA A 67 -13.35 9.63 -9.16
C ALA A 67 -13.63 9.78 -10.67
N THR A 68 -13.30 10.95 -11.24
CA THR A 68 -13.59 11.33 -12.62
C THR A 68 -12.56 10.85 -13.64
N THR A 69 -11.44 10.27 -13.19
CA THR A 69 -10.40 9.77 -14.12
C THR A 69 -10.65 8.31 -14.51
N PRO A 70 -10.30 7.89 -15.75
CA PRO A 70 -10.45 6.48 -16.17
C PRO A 70 -9.63 5.50 -15.32
N TYR A 71 -8.65 6.00 -14.57
CA TYR A 71 -7.76 5.23 -13.70
C TYR A 71 -8.09 5.40 -12.21
N SER A 72 -9.27 5.93 -11.86
CA SER A 72 -9.67 6.23 -10.49
C SER A 72 -9.61 5.02 -9.54
N ARG A 73 -9.72 3.80 -10.08
CA ARG A 73 -9.61 2.55 -9.31
C ARG A 73 -8.18 2.00 -9.20
N ASN A 74 -7.27 2.40 -10.07
CA ASN A 74 -5.92 1.84 -10.13
C ASN A 74 -5.08 2.17 -8.90
N GLY A 75 -5.40 3.26 -8.20
CA GLY A 75 -4.77 3.59 -6.92
C GLY A 75 -4.95 2.56 -5.80
N TRP A 76 -5.79 1.54 -6.02
CA TRP A 76 -6.00 0.41 -5.13
C TRP A 76 -5.45 -0.92 -5.68
N LEU A 77 -4.76 -0.87 -6.83
CA LEU A 77 -4.28 -2.03 -7.56
C LEU A 77 -2.79 -1.92 -7.85
N PHE A 78 -2.15 -3.07 -8.01
CA PHE A 78 -0.79 -3.16 -8.54
C PHE A 78 -0.81 -3.37 -10.05
N SER A 79 0.15 -2.78 -10.75
CA SER A 79 0.38 -3.03 -12.17
C SER A 79 0.86 -4.46 -12.42
N LYS A 80 0.80 -4.93 -13.67
CA LYS A 80 1.37 -6.23 -14.05
C LYS A 80 2.87 -6.34 -13.74
N CYS A 81 3.64 -5.26 -13.92
CA CYS A 81 5.08 -5.24 -13.68
C CYS A 81 5.41 -5.39 -12.19
N SER A 82 4.60 -4.76 -11.33
CA SER A 82 4.70 -4.94 -9.88
C SER A 82 4.43 -6.39 -9.48
N VAL A 83 3.34 -6.99 -10.00
CA VAL A 83 2.97 -8.38 -9.71
C VAL A 83 4.04 -9.37 -10.17
N GLU A 84 4.65 -9.16 -11.34
CA GLU A 84 5.75 -9.99 -11.84
C GLU A 84 6.99 -9.89 -10.96
N SER A 85 7.33 -8.67 -10.51
CA SER A 85 8.43 -8.45 -9.56
C SER A 85 8.19 -9.16 -8.23
N PHE A 86 6.96 -9.07 -7.68
CA PHE A 86 6.59 -9.76 -6.45
C PHE A 86 6.74 -11.27 -6.60
N LYS A 87 6.22 -11.85 -7.69
CA LYS A 87 6.35 -13.29 -7.95
C LYS A 87 7.81 -13.72 -7.98
N LYS A 88 8.66 -12.98 -8.69
CA LYS A 88 10.11 -13.27 -8.77
C LYS A 88 10.75 -13.26 -7.38
N THR A 89 10.51 -12.22 -6.59
CA THR A 89 11.08 -12.09 -5.25
C THR A 89 10.58 -13.19 -4.33
N LEU A 90 9.27 -13.41 -4.24
CA LEU A 90 8.66 -14.41 -3.35
C LEU A 90 9.11 -15.84 -3.67
N LEU A 91 9.27 -16.18 -4.95
CA LEU A 91 9.79 -17.50 -5.34
C LEU A 91 11.25 -17.71 -4.91
N SER A 92 12.03 -16.63 -4.86
CA SER A 92 13.46 -16.64 -4.52
C SER A 92 13.78 -16.62 -3.02
N LYS A 93 12.79 -16.41 -2.14
CA LYS A 93 13.00 -16.18 -0.71
C LYS A 93 12.26 -17.21 0.14
N ASP A 94 12.96 -17.87 1.05
CA ASP A 94 12.37 -18.93 1.88
C ASP A 94 11.64 -18.41 3.14
N CYS A 95 12.03 -17.24 3.67
CA CYS A 95 11.46 -16.74 4.93
C CYS A 95 9.95 -16.42 4.84
N VAL A 96 9.44 -16.17 3.63
CA VAL A 96 8.02 -15.87 3.36
C VAL A 96 7.21 -17.13 3.01
N LYS A 97 7.84 -18.30 2.89
CA LYS A 97 7.17 -19.58 2.57
C LYS A 97 6.60 -20.27 3.81
N VAL A 98 7.09 -19.90 4.99
CA VAL A 98 6.59 -20.44 6.26
C VAL A 98 5.30 -19.71 6.64
N HIS A 99 4.26 -20.46 7.00
CA HIS A 99 3.05 -19.86 7.56
C HIS A 99 3.39 -19.13 8.86
N GLY A 100 3.28 -17.80 8.84
CA GLY A 100 3.36 -17.01 10.04
C GLY A 100 2.24 -17.36 11.02
N SER A 101 2.54 -17.35 12.32
CA SER A 101 1.50 -17.35 13.35
C SER A 101 0.93 -15.94 13.48
N VAL A 102 -0.37 -15.78 13.28
CA VAL A 102 -1.05 -14.53 13.64
C VAL A 102 -0.97 -14.38 15.15
N TYR A 103 -0.33 -13.32 15.63
CA TYR A 103 -0.14 -13.06 17.06
C TYR A 103 -1.48 -12.92 17.79
N ASP A 104 -2.42 -12.16 17.22
CA ASP A 104 -3.80 -12.04 17.70
C ASP A 104 -4.79 -12.34 16.58
N ARG A 105 -5.40 -13.54 16.62
CA ARG A 105 -6.40 -13.97 15.64
C ARG A 105 -7.70 -13.17 15.77
N GLY A 106 -8.05 -12.69 16.96
CA GLY A 106 -9.24 -11.88 17.20
C GLY A 106 -9.14 -10.50 16.56
N GLU A 107 -8.00 -9.84 16.75
CA GLU A 107 -7.67 -8.57 16.09
C GLU A 107 -7.68 -8.73 14.56
N TRP A 108 -6.98 -9.73 14.03
CA TRP A 108 -6.97 -10.03 12.60
C TRP A 108 -8.38 -10.23 12.03
N MET A 109 -9.21 -11.05 12.71
CA MET A 109 -10.59 -11.29 12.27
C MET A 109 -11.44 -10.02 12.34
N MET A 110 -11.19 -9.10 13.26
CA MET A 110 -11.91 -7.83 13.33
C MET A 110 -11.60 -6.94 12.11
N PHE A 111 -10.32 -6.83 11.73
CA PHE A 111 -9.90 -6.03 10.57
C PHE A 111 -10.26 -6.66 9.21
N MET A 112 -10.44 -7.99 9.15
CA MET A 112 -10.81 -8.68 7.91
C MET A 112 -12.33 -8.77 7.68
N LYS A 113 -13.16 -8.48 8.70
CA LYS A 113 -14.64 -8.63 8.62
C LYS A 113 -15.41 -7.35 8.36
N LYS A 114 -14.79 -6.19 8.56
CA LYS A 114 -15.43 -4.88 8.41
C LYS A 114 -14.66 -4.07 7.38
N GLU A 115 -15.37 -3.36 6.52
CA GLU A 115 -14.72 -2.36 5.69
C GLU A 115 -14.31 -1.18 6.55
N ALA A 116 -13.27 -0.45 6.15
CA ALA A 116 -12.81 0.70 6.91
C ALA A 116 -13.92 1.77 7.07
N GLY A 117 -14.83 1.89 6.10
CA GLY A 117 -16.01 2.76 6.20
C GLY A 117 -17.01 2.34 7.29
N ASP A 118 -17.09 1.06 7.64
CA ASP A 118 -17.94 0.56 8.73
C ASP A 118 -17.36 0.88 10.11
N VAL A 119 -16.06 1.14 10.18
CA VAL A 119 -15.31 1.39 11.42
C VAL A 119 -15.08 2.88 11.63
N PHE A 120 -14.77 3.63 10.57
CA PHE A 120 -14.44 5.05 10.61
C PHE A 120 -15.52 5.89 9.95
N THR A 121 -16.39 6.50 10.77
CA THR A 121 -17.43 7.43 10.28
C THR A 121 -16.81 8.65 9.56
N PRO A 122 -17.54 9.35 8.67
CA PRO A 122 -17.02 10.55 8.01
C PRO A 122 -16.42 11.59 8.98
N SER A 123 -17.06 11.82 10.13
CA SER A 123 -16.55 12.74 11.16
C SER A 123 -15.25 12.25 11.80
N MET A 124 -15.10 10.94 12.03
CA MET A 124 -13.83 10.38 12.51
C MET A 124 -12.72 10.54 11.46
N GLN A 125 -13.05 10.37 10.18
CA GLN A 125 -12.08 10.57 9.09
C GLN A 125 -11.60 12.03 9.04
N CYS A 126 -12.53 12.99 9.08
CA CYS A 126 -12.20 14.41 9.14
C CYS A 126 -11.36 14.76 10.39
N TYR A 127 -11.72 14.23 11.56
CA TYR A 127 -10.97 14.39 12.80
C TYR A 127 -9.53 13.88 12.67
N ILE A 128 -9.34 12.69 12.08
CA ILE A 128 -8.01 12.07 11.91
C ILE A 128 -7.16 12.86 10.91
N ILE A 129 -7.75 13.40 9.85
CA ILE A 129 -7.04 14.12 8.78
C ILE A 129 -6.69 15.55 9.17
N HIS A 130 -7.63 16.27 9.79
CA HIS A 130 -7.52 17.71 10.00
C HIS A 130 -7.44 18.12 11.47
N GLY A 131 -7.69 17.20 12.40
CA GLY A 131 -7.66 17.44 13.85
C GLY A 131 -9.05 17.69 14.47
N PRO A 132 -9.08 17.99 15.77
CA PRO A 132 -10.27 17.88 16.62
C PRO A 132 -11.44 18.80 16.27
N HIS A 133 -11.21 19.86 15.48
CA HIS A 133 -12.23 20.83 15.11
C HIS A 133 -12.95 20.52 13.79
N PHE A 134 -12.57 19.43 13.10
CA PHE A 134 -13.12 19.08 11.80
C PHE A 134 -14.04 17.87 11.94
N VAL A 135 -15.33 18.13 12.13
CA VAL A 135 -16.41 17.12 12.14
C VAL A 135 -17.33 17.37 10.94
N HIS A 136 -17.81 16.29 10.31
CA HIS A 136 -18.76 16.40 9.22
C HIS A 136 -20.16 16.62 9.79
N PHE A 137 -20.79 17.75 9.47
CA PHE A 137 -22.20 17.99 9.73
C PHE A 137 -22.96 17.51 8.48
N GLY A 138 -23.69 16.41 8.64
CA GLY A 138 -24.52 15.85 7.58
C GLY A 138 -25.72 16.72 7.23
#